data_AF-X1GGU4-F1
#
_entry.id   AF-X1GGU4-F1
#
_cell.length_a   1.000
_cell.length_b   1.000
_cell.length_c   1.000
_cell.angle_alpha   90.00
_cell.angle_beta   90.00
_cell.angle_gamma   90.00
#
_symmetry.space_group_name_H-M   'P 1'
#
loop_
_entity.id
_entity.type
_entity.pdbx_description
1 polymer ?
#
loop_
_entity_poly.entity_id
_entity_poly.type
_entity_poly.pdbx_seq_one_letter_code
_entity_poly.pdbx_strand_id
1 'polypeptide(L)'
;QIEGSATIYIDGGKYVQLQSPDPRYGESLYYVDPQGVRYGIPDGQTAAALGLSSSKPAPWEIIRLLVDGPVLSKDAALLEHDTLPADPSPRKLPASPGAS
;
A
#
# COMPACT_ATOMS: atom_id res chain seq x y z
N GLN A 1 25.70 4.55 12.69
CA GLN A 1 24.87 5.00 11.58
C GLN A 1 25.41 4.35 10.33
N ILE A 2 24.73 3.31 9.82
CA ILE A 2 25.14 2.63 8.59
C ILE A 2 24.13 3.07 7.53
N GLU A 3 24.43 4.16 6.83
CA GLU A 3 23.69 4.61 5.65
C GLU A 3 24.17 3.76 4.46
N GLY A 4 23.72 2.51 4.41
CA GLY A 4 23.91 1.66 3.25
C GLY A 4 22.83 2.01 2.22
N SER A 5 23.19 2.74 1.17
CA SER A 5 22.29 2.94 0.03
C SER A 5 22.07 1.61 -0.68
N ALA A 6 20.95 0.94 -0.38
CA ALA A 6 20.52 -0.22 -1.16
C ALA A 6 20.04 0.29 -2.53
N THR A 7 20.72 -0.11 -3.60
CA THR A 7 20.22 0.16 -4.96
C THR A 7 19.22 -0.92 -5.31
N ILE A 8 17.97 -0.51 -5.52
CA ILE A 8 16.84 -1.41 -5.70
C ILE A 8 16.50 -1.53 -7.19
N TYR A 9 16.57 -2.75 -7.73
CA TYR A 9 16.19 -3.06 -9.10
C TYR A 9 14.89 -3.87 -9.09
N ILE A 10 13.74 -3.21 -9.19
CA ILE A 10 12.44 -3.86 -9.25
C ILE A 10 11.73 -3.41 -10.54
N ASP A 11 11.37 -4.38 -11.39
CA ASP A 11 10.56 -4.13 -12.59
C ASP A 11 9.08 -4.00 -12.22
N GLY A 12 8.67 -2.80 -11.78
CA GLY A 12 7.30 -2.50 -11.35
C GLY A 12 6.96 -3.00 -9.93
N GLY A 13 5.75 -2.71 -9.44
CA GLY A 13 5.32 -3.12 -8.10
C GLY A 13 5.28 -4.65 -7.91
N LYS A 14 5.39 -5.11 -6.66
CA LYS A 14 5.36 -6.53 -6.27
C LYS A 14 4.44 -6.73 -5.08
N TYR A 15 3.57 -7.73 -5.16
CA TYR A 15 2.80 -8.22 -4.04
C TYR A 15 3.45 -9.49 -3.50
N VAL A 16 3.83 -9.50 -2.22
CA VAL A 16 4.62 -10.57 -1.62
C VAL A 16 4.05 -11.04 -0.29
N GLN A 17 4.27 -12.32 0.01
CA GLN A 17 4.02 -12.93 1.31
C GLN A 17 5.36 -13.27 1.94
N LEU A 18 5.58 -12.82 3.17
CA LEU A 18 6.80 -13.11 3.90
C LEU A 18 6.90 -14.59 4.24
N GLN A 19 8.09 -15.13 3.99
CA GLN A 19 8.51 -16.41 4.52
C GLN A 19 9.67 -16.17 5.50
N SER A 20 9.46 -16.57 6.75
CA SER A 20 10.48 -16.56 7.79
C SER A 20 10.60 -17.95 8.41
N PRO A 21 11.82 -18.47 8.60
CA PRO A 21 12.05 -19.67 9.39
C PRO A 21 11.95 -19.42 10.91
N ASP A 22 12.02 -18.16 11.36
CA ASP A 22 11.84 -17.79 12.76
C ASP A 22 10.34 -17.58 13.05
N PRO A 23 9.74 -18.37 13.97
CA PRO A 23 8.31 -18.35 14.29
C PRO A 23 7.83 -17.03 14.91
N ARG A 24 8.75 -16.13 15.31
CA ARG A 24 8.41 -14.78 15.79
C ARG A 24 7.92 -13.88 14.66
N TYR A 25 8.36 -14.14 13.44
CA TYR A 25 7.93 -13.41 12.25
C TYR A 25 6.89 -14.28 11.55
N GLY A 26 5.61 -14.04 11.87
CA GLY A 26 4.49 -14.75 11.25
C GLY A 26 4.36 -14.48 9.75
N GLU A 27 3.40 -15.14 9.11
CA GLU A 27 3.02 -14.83 7.74
C GLU A 27 2.48 -13.39 7.67
N SER A 28 3.03 -12.58 6.78
CA SER A 28 2.60 -11.19 6.58
C SER A 28 2.62 -10.84 5.10
N LEU A 29 1.72 -9.96 4.70
CA LEU A 29 1.54 -9.53 3.31
C LEU A 29 2.08 -8.13 3.11
N TYR A 30 2.77 -7.89 2.01
CA TYR A 30 3.32 -6.58 1.66
C TYR A 30 3.12 -6.26 0.18
N TYR A 31 2.88 -4.99 -0.12
CA TYR A 31 3.11 -4.43 -1.43
C TYR A 31 4.45 -3.70 -1.43
N VAL A 32 5.29 -3.96 -2.42
CA VAL A 32 6.54 -3.24 -2.65
C VAL A 32 6.37 -2.43 -3.92
N ASP A 33 6.56 -1.12 -3.84
CA ASP A 33 6.45 -0.26 -5.01
C ASP A 33 7.75 -0.29 -5.86
N PRO A 34 7.75 0.29 -7.08
CA PRO A 34 8.95 0.35 -7.91
C PRO A 34 10.11 1.15 -7.31
N GLN A 35 9.86 1.99 -6.30
CA GLN A 35 10.88 2.78 -5.62
C GLN A 35 11.55 2.00 -4.47
N GLY A 36 11.04 0.80 -4.15
CA GLY A 36 11.56 -0.02 -3.05
C GLY A 36 10.98 0.36 -1.70
N VAL A 37 9.82 1.01 -1.65
CA VAL A 37 9.06 1.20 -0.41
C VAL A 37 8.16 -0.01 -0.20
N ARG A 38 8.18 -0.58 1.00
CA ARG A 38 7.29 -1.66 1.40
C ARG A 38 6.11 -1.10 2.19
N TYR A 39 4.93 -1.59 1.91
CA TYR A 39 3.70 -1.23 2.57
C TYR A 39 3.02 -2.49 3.10
N GLY A 40 2.74 -2.51 4.40
CA GLY A 40 2.05 -3.65 5.02
C GLY A 40 0.62 -3.77 4.51
N ILE A 41 0.17 -5.00 4.30
CA ILE A 41 -1.22 -5.33 3.97
C ILE A 41 -1.78 -6.19 5.11
N PRO A 42 -2.85 -5.75 5.80
CA PRO A 42 -3.32 -6.42 7.00
C PRO A 42 -3.94 -7.80 6.74
N ASP A 43 -4.59 -7.98 5.59
CA ASP A 43 -5.33 -9.19 5.26
C ASP A 43 -5.57 -9.35 3.75
N GLY A 44 -6.02 -10.54 3.35
CA GLY A 44 -6.31 -10.86 1.96
C GLY A 44 -7.52 -10.12 1.37
N GLN A 45 -8.46 -9.64 2.21
CA GLN A 45 -9.59 -8.84 1.72
C GLN A 45 -9.11 -7.45 1.29
N THR A 46 -8.21 -6.85 2.07
CA THR A 46 -7.55 -5.59 1.72
C THR A 46 -6.70 -5.74 0.46
N ALA A 47 -5.95 -6.84 0.32
CA ALA A 47 -5.24 -7.16 -0.91
C ALA A 47 -6.17 -7.23 -2.13
N ALA A 48 -7.30 -7.95 -2.00
CA ALA A 48 -8.28 -8.09 -3.08
C ALA A 48 -8.92 -6.74 -3.46
N ALA A 49 -9.22 -5.88 -2.48
CA ALA A 49 -9.75 -4.54 -2.73
C ALA A 49 -8.76 -3.65 -3.51
N LEU A 50 -7.46 -3.86 -3.32
CA LEU A 50 -6.38 -3.20 -4.07
C LEU A 50 -6.08 -3.87 -5.43
N GLY A 51 -6.81 -4.93 -5.80
CA GLY A 51 -6.57 -5.69 -7.04
C GLY A 51 -5.34 -6.61 -6.97
N LEU A 52 -4.83 -6.91 -5.77
CA LEU A 52 -3.67 -7.77 -5.55
C LEU A 52 -4.14 -9.21 -5.28
N SER A 53 -3.98 -10.10 -6.26
CA SER A 53 -4.57 -11.46 -6.23
C SER A 53 -3.56 -12.61 -6.26
N SER A 54 -2.26 -12.34 -6.33
CA SER A 54 -1.23 -13.38 -6.43
C SER A 54 0.07 -12.95 -5.74
N SER A 55 0.15 -13.18 -4.43
CA SER A 55 1.38 -12.94 -3.68
C SER A 55 2.46 -13.92 -4.12
N LYS A 56 3.69 -13.43 -4.22
CA LYS A 56 4.87 -14.29 -4.37
C LYS A 56 5.56 -14.45 -3.02
N PRO A 57 6.05 -15.64 -2.67
CA PRO A 57 6.85 -15.80 -1.47
C PRO A 57 8.10 -14.92 -1.56
N ALA A 58 8.42 -14.21 -0.49
CA ALA A 58 9.62 -13.41 -0.39
C ALA A 58 10.34 -13.64 0.96
N PRO A 59 11.67 -13.76 0.95
CA PRO A 59 12.44 -13.94 2.17
C PRO A 59 12.42 -12.66 3.02
N TRP A 60 12.09 -12.81 4.29
CA TRP A 60 12.09 -11.70 5.26
C TRP A 60 13.40 -10.90 5.28
N GLU A 61 14.54 -11.57 5.18
CA GLU A 61 15.86 -10.95 5.22
C GLU A 61 16.09 -9.89 4.14
N ILE A 62 15.40 -9.98 2.99
CA ILE A 62 15.47 -9.00 1.91
C ILE A 62 14.43 -7.90 2.12
N ILE A 63 13.20 -8.27 2.45
CA ILE A 63 12.10 -7.32 2.63
C ILE A 63 12.38 -6.35 3.79
N ARG A 64 13.14 -6.76 4.81
CA ARG A 64 13.56 -5.89 5.92
C ARG A 64 14.55 -4.78 5.57
N LEU A 65 15.16 -4.83 4.40
CA LEU A 65 16.11 -3.82 3.93
C LEU A 65 15.42 -2.67 3.18
N LEU A 66 14.15 -2.87 2.78
CA LEU A 66 13.36 -1.88 2.08
C LEU A 66 12.87 -0.79 3.03
N VAL A 67 12.62 0.39 2.48
CA VAL A 67 12.07 1.52 3.25
C VAL A 67 10.67 1.17 3.72
N ASP A 68 10.41 1.35 5.02
CA ASP A 68 9.10 1.09 5.63
C ASP A 68 8.13 2.24 5.34
N GLY A 69 7.03 1.92 4.65
CA GLY A 69 5.93 2.81 4.36
C GLY A 69 4.70 2.53 5.22
N PRO A 70 3.66 3.37 5.13
CA PRO A 70 2.42 3.17 5.88
C PRO A 70 1.74 1.84 5.55
N VAL A 71 0.92 1.35 6.48
CA VAL A 71 0.05 0.20 6.23
C VAL A 71 -1.06 0.61 5.26
N LEU A 72 -1.28 -0.18 4.21
CA LEU A 72 -2.43 0.01 3.31
C LEU A 72 -3.65 -0.61 3.98
N SER A 73 -4.42 0.20 4.68
CA SER A 73 -5.68 -0.22 5.32
C SER A 73 -6.82 0.74 4.99
N LYS A 74 -8.04 0.23 5.12
CA LYS A 74 -9.25 1.03 4.91
C LYS A 74 -9.34 2.21 5.90
N ASP A 75 -9.02 1.98 7.17
CA ASP A 75 -9.08 3.03 8.19
C ASP A 75 -8.06 4.14 7.93
N ALA A 76 -6.84 3.78 7.50
CA ALA A 76 -5.82 4.76 7.11
C ALA A 76 -6.25 5.57 5.88
N ALA A 77 -6.87 4.92 4.89
CA ALA A 77 -7.39 5.60 3.71
C ALA A 77 -8.51 6.60 4.06
N LEU A 78 -9.42 6.25 4.98
CA LEU A 78 -10.48 7.16 5.42
C LEU A 78 -9.93 8.43 6.09
N LEU A 79 -8.83 8.31 6.85
CA LEU A 79 -8.18 9.45 7.49
C LEU A 79 -7.44 10.34 6.48
N GLU A 80 -6.63 9.75 5.60
CA GLU A 80 -5.89 10.49 4.57
C GLU A 80 -6.84 11.18 3.56
N HIS A 81 -7.96 10.56 3.22
CA HIS A 81 -8.97 11.18 2.35
C HIS A 81 -9.71 12.37 2.99
N ASP A 82 -9.75 12.49 4.32
CA ASP A 82 -10.29 13.68 5.02
C ASP A 82 -9.36 14.90 4.88
N THR A 83 -8.13 14.70 4.38
CA THR A 83 -7.15 15.79 4.17
C THR A 83 -7.14 16.32 2.74
N LEU A 84 -7.97 15.79 1.83
CA LEU A 84 -8.07 16.33 0.48
C LEU A 84 -8.57 17.79 0.55
N PRO A 85 -7.80 18.77 0.05
CA PRO A 85 -8.27 20.14 0.01
C PRO A 85 -9.53 20.22 -0.85
N ALA A 86 -10.53 20.95 -0.36
CA ALA A 86 -11.75 21.22 -1.12
C ALA A 86 -11.37 21.78 -2.50
N ASP A 87 -12.00 21.25 -3.55
CA ASP A 87 -11.84 21.76 -4.92
C ASP A 87 -12.04 23.29 -4.91
N PRO A 88 -11.04 24.11 -5.27
CA PRO A 88 -11.18 25.55 -5.28
C PRO A 88 -12.10 26.05 -6.40
N SER A 89 -12.55 25.17 -7.30
CA SER A 89 -13.46 25.50 -8.41
C SER A 89 -14.59 24.48 -8.54
N PRO A 90 -15.43 24.30 -7.51
CA PRO A 90 -16.50 23.31 -7.55
C PRO A 90 -17.51 23.67 -8.63
N ARG A 91 -17.71 22.77 -9.60
CA ARG A 91 -18.73 22.93 -10.64
C ARG A 91 -20.11 22.92 -9.99
N LYS A 92 -20.84 24.04 -10.05
CA LYS A 92 -22.27 24.08 -9.68
C LYS A 92 -23.03 23.09 -10.58
N LEU A 93 -23.65 22.09 -9.97
CA LEU A 93 -24.63 21.25 -10.64
C LEU A 93 -25.76 22.16 -11.12
N PRO A 94 -26.19 22.08 -12.40
CA PRO A 94 -27.36 22.81 -12.85
C PRO A 94 -28.55 22.32 -12.03
N ALA A 95 -29.22 23.24 -11.35
CA ALA A 95 -30.51 22.94 -10.73
C ALA A 95 -31.46 22.53 -11.85
N SER A 96 -31.92 21.27 -11.84
CA SER A 96 -32.98 20.81 -12.74
C SER A 96 -34.20 21.73 -12.55
N PRO A 97 -34.65 22.44 -13.60
CA PRO A 97 -35.95 23.11 -13.56
C PRO A 97 -37.00 22.09 -13.95
N GLY A 98 -37.90 21.74 -13.03
CA GLY A 98 -39.16 21.09 -13.39
C GLY A 98 -39.61 19.99 -12.45
N ALA A 99 -40.38 20.37 -11.43
CA ALA A 99 -41.54 19.64 -10.98
C ALA A 99 -42.37 20.60 -10.11
N SER A 100 -43.22 21.40 -10.77
CA SER A 100 -44.47 21.90 -10.18
C SER A 100 -45.60 21.04 -10.72
#